data_AF-A0A059LC06-F1
#
_entry.id   AF-A0A059LC06-F1
#
_cell.length_a   1.000
_cell.length_b   1.000
_cell.length_c   1.000
_cell.angle_alpha   90.00
_cell.angle_beta   90.00
_cell.angle_gamma   90.00
#
_symmetry.space_group_name_H-M   'P 1'
#
loop_
_entity.id
_entity.type
_entity.pdbx_description
1 polymer ?
#
loop_
_entity_poly.entity_id
_entity_poly.type
_entity_poly.pdbx_seq_one_letter_code
_entity_poly.pdbx_strand_id
1 'polypeptide(L)'
;MERLQPLLQVSALANISGVGGGTIFVPLYALTMQGNIKENMALSQVCICAGSSITVLMGIFRRHPSNPACPLIDYRYGVLVGPAMLFGSGVGVVLQALFPSWLVTALLVLTLMPICAQTVRRVILMRRAESEARRAARELQAAHEAELKAGDAHE
;
A
#
# COMPACT_ATOMS: atom_id res chain seq x y z
N MET A 1 6.18 18.55 22.12
CA MET A 1 5.49 18.51 20.81
C MET A 1 6.44 18.22 19.62
N GLU A 2 7.76 18.30 19.78
CA GLU A 2 8.74 18.06 18.69
C GLU A 2 8.91 16.59 18.25
N ARG A 3 8.43 15.61 19.03
CA ARG A 3 8.59 14.17 18.72
C ARG A 3 7.50 13.60 17.80
N LEU A 4 6.40 14.33 17.59
CA LEU A 4 5.25 13.85 16.79
C LEU A 4 5.32 14.24 15.31
N GLN A 5 6.05 15.30 14.95
CA GLN A 5 6.25 15.71 13.56
C GLN A 5 6.86 14.62 12.67
N PRO A 6 7.94 13.90 13.07
CA PRO A 6 8.48 12.83 12.22
C PRO A 6 7.52 11.65 12.06
N LEU A 7 6.68 11.37 13.07
CA LEU A 7 5.69 10.29 13.03
C LEU A 7 4.63 10.53 11.95
N LEU A 8 4.14 11.77 11.86
CA LEU A 8 3.12 12.17 10.89
C LEU A 8 3.67 12.09 9.45
N GLN A 9 4.92 12.52 9.25
CA GLN A 9 5.59 12.49 7.93
C GLN A 9 5.81 11.05 7.45
N VAL A 10 6.30 10.19 8.34
CA VAL A 10 6.51 8.76 8.06
C VAL A 10 5.18 8.07 7.71
N SER A 11 4.12 8.37 8.46
CA SER A 11 2.78 7.84 8.18
C SER A 11 2.19 8.33 6.86
N ALA A 12 2.38 9.61 6.55
CA ALA A 12 1.94 10.18 5.28
C ALA A 12 2.67 9.53 4.09
N LEU A 13 4.00 9.42 4.16
CA LEU A 13 4.81 8.78 3.11
C LEU A 13 4.47 7.31 2.92
N ALA A 14 4.27 6.57 4.02
CA ALA A 14 3.90 5.17 3.96
C ALA A 14 2.51 4.95 3.34
N ASN A 15 1.55 5.82 3.64
CA ASN A 15 0.20 5.76 3.05
C ASN A 15 0.19 6.12 1.56
N ILE A 16 1.03 7.06 1.11
CA ILE A 16 1.16 7.42 -0.32
C ILE A 16 1.64 6.22 -1.16
N SER A 17 2.35 5.28 -0.57
CA SER A 17 2.91 4.11 -1.26
C SER A 17 1.84 3.17 -1.85
N GLY A 18 0.59 3.17 -1.35
CA GLY A 18 -0.51 2.38 -1.93
C GLY A 18 -0.37 0.85 -1.80
N VAL A 19 0.71 0.34 -1.17
CA VAL A 19 0.99 -1.10 -1.01
C VAL A 19 0.31 -1.70 0.24
N GLY A 20 -0.52 -0.95 0.96
CA GLY A 20 -1.07 -1.40 2.25
C GLY A 20 -0.07 -1.32 3.41
N GLY A 21 0.95 -0.46 3.29
CA GLY A 21 1.75 0.16 4.37
C GLY A 21 2.59 -0.71 5.32
N GLY A 22 2.16 -1.93 5.64
CA GLY A 22 2.61 -2.60 6.87
C GLY A 22 4.06 -3.04 6.92
N THR A 23 4.65 -3.37 5.77
CA THR A 23 6.06 -3.80 5.69
C THR A 23 7.05 -2.66 5.78
N ILE A 24 6.62 -1.43 5.47
CA ILE A 24 7.50 -0.24 5.42
C ILE A 24 7.50 0.48 6.77
N PHE A 25 6.40 0.47 7.51
CA PHE A 25 6.27 1.18 8.78
C PHE A 25 7.30 0.75 9.84
N VAL A 26 7.49 -0.56 10.04
CA VAL A 26 8.39 -1.09 11.07
C VAL A 26 9.85 -0.66 10.87
N PRO A 27 10.48 -0.87 9.69
CA PRO A 27 11.85 -0.41 9.46
C PRO A 27 11.95 1.13 9.41
N LEU A 28 10.93 1.82 8.90
CA LEU A 28 10.94 3.29 8.82
C LEU A 28 10.86 3.94 10.21
N TYR A 29 10.08 3.38 11.14
CA TYR A 29 10.09 3.82 12.53
C TYR A 29 11.37 3.40 13.28
N ALA A 30 11.93 2.22 12.99
CA ALA A 30 13.22 1.82 13.56
C ALA A 30 14.37 2.77 13.16
N LEU A 31 14.33 3.37 11.96
CA LEU A 31 15.32 4.34 11.50
C LEU A 31 15.09 5.76 12.03
N THR A 32 13.83 6.17 12.24
CA THR A 32 13.47 7.55 12.62
C THR A 32 13.32 7.75 14.12
N MET A 33 12.88 6.74 14.86
CA MET A 33 12.79 6.76 16.32
C MET A 33 13.90 5.88 16.91
N GLN A 34 14.94 6.52 17.46
CA GLN A 34 15.95 5.88 18.34
C GLN A 34 15.35 5.42 19.70
N GLY A 35 14.03 5.18 19.76
CA GLY A 35 13.29 4.78 20.94
C GLY A 35 13.10 3.27 21.05
N ASN A 36 12.43 2.82 22.11
CA ASN A 36 12.17 1.41 22.37
C ASN A 36 11.45 0.74 21.18
N ILE A 37 12.04 -0.32 20.63
CA ILE A 37 11.49 -1.06 19.47
C ILE A 37 10.04 -1.53 19.69
N LYS A 38 9.68 -1.83 20.95
CA LYS A 38 8.31 -2.22 21.33
C LYS A 38 7.28 -1.12 21.10
N GLU A 39 7.61 0.13 21.40
CA GLU A 39 6.72 1.27 21.21
C GLU A 39 6.53 1.57 19.72
N ASN A 40 7.62 1.56 18.95
CA ASN A 40 7.60 1.77 17.50
C ASN A 40 6.76 0.68 16.77
N MET A 41 6.83 -0.56 17.25
CA MET A 41 6.04 -1.68 16.71
C MET A 41 4.55 -1.50 17.01
N ALA A 42 4.18 -1.11 18.23
CA ALA A 42 2.79 -0.85 18.59
C ALA A 42 2.19 0.30 17.77
N LEU A 43 2.93 1.39 17.58
CA LEU A 43 2.51 2.52 16.74
C LEU A 43 2.28 2.11 15.28
N SER A 44 3.17 1.28 14.73
CA SER A 44 3.03 0.74 13.37
C SER A 44 1.72 -0.01 13.19
N GLN A 45 1.39 -0.90 14.12
CA GLN A 45 0.18 -1.72 14.05
C GLN A 45 -1.09 -0.87 14.10
N VAL A 46 -1.13 0.16 14.96
CA VAL A 46 -2.26 1.09 15.02
C VAL A 46 -2.43 1.85 13.70
N CYS A 47 -1.34 2.35 13.11
CA CYS A 47 -1.38 3.04 11.81
C CYS A 47 -1.89 2.13 10.68
N ILE A 48 -1.42 0.88 10.62
CA ILE A 48 -1.85 -0.11 9.62
C ILE A 48 -3.33 -0.43 9.79
N CYS A 49 -3.77 -0.71 11.02
CA CYS A 49 -5.17 -0.99 11.34
C CYS A 49 -6.08 0.20 11.00
N ALA A 50 -5.66 1.42 11.31
CA ALA A 50 -6.40 2.63 10.98
C ALA A 50 -6.51 2.82 9.45
N GLY A 51 -5.40 2.70 8.72
CA GLY A 51 -5.39 2.83 7.26
C GLY A 51 -6.27 1.78 6.57
N SER A 52 -6.20 0.52 7.02
CA SER A 52 -7.05 -0.56 6.51
C SER A 52 -8.53 -0.33 6.84
N SER A 53 -8.83 0.09 8.08
CA SER A 53 -10.21 0.37 8.51
C SER A 53 -10.84 1.49 7.70
N ILE A 54 -10.11 2.58 7.44
CA ILE A 54 -10.58 3.69 6.61
C ILE A 54 -10.81 3.23 5.17
N THR A 55 -9.91 2.41 4.62
CA THR A 55 -10.04 1.88 3.25
C THR A 55 -11.27 0.98 3.13
N VAL A 56 -11.50 0.10 4.10
CA VAL A 56 -12.69 -0.76 4.15
C VAL A 56 -13.96 0.08 4.35
N LEU A 57 -13.93 1.07 5.23
CA LEU A 57 -15.07 1.96 5.46
C LEU A 57 -15.43 2.72 4.19
N MET A 58 -14.45 3.34 3.52
CA MET A 58 -14.66 3.99 2.21
C MET A 58 -15.11 2.99 1.14
N GLY A 59 -14.58 1.77 1.16
CA GLY A 59 -14.94 0.69 0.23
C GLY A 59 -16.38 0.19 0.40
N ILE A 60 -16.89 0.13 1.63
CA ILE A 60 -18.29 -0.24 1.94
C ILE A 60 -19.26 0.80 1.37
N PHE A 61 -18.89 2.09 1.39
CA PHE A 61 -19.71 3.14 0.80
C PHE A 61 -19.61 3.23 -0.73
N ARG A 62 -18.70 2.50 -1.39
CA ARG A 62 -18.55 2.48 -2.86
C ARG A 62 -19.17 1.21 -3.47
N ARG A 63 -20.16 1.39 -4.34
CA ARG A 63 -20.88 0.31 -5.05
C ARG A 63 -20.29 0.08 -6.44
N HIS A 64 -20.29 -1.17 -6.92
CA HIS A 64 -19.70 -1.53 -8.22
C HIS A 64 -20.43 -0.82 -9.38
N PRO A 65 -19.73 -0.07 -10.27
CA PRO A 65 -20.35 0.73 -11.33
C PRO A 65 -20.98 -0.09 -12.48
N SER A 66 -21.02 -1.42 -12.39
CA SER A 66 -21.51 -2.30 -13.47
C SER A 66 -22.42 -3.44 -12.99
N ASN A 67 -22.54 -3.70 -11.68
CA ASN A 67 -23.51 -4.67 -11.16
C ASN A 67 -23.88 -4.35 -9.69
N PRO A 68 -25.10 -3.85 -9.40
CA PRO A 68 -25.48 -3.31 -8.08
C PRO A 68 -25.69 -4.36 -6.97
N ALA A 69 -25.64 -5.66 -7.30
CA ALA A 69 -25.87 -6.78 -6.39
C ALA A 69 -24.58 -7.51 -5.94
N CYS A 70 -23.42 -7.21 -6.54
CA CYS A 70 -22.15 -7.81 -6.12
C CYS A 70 -21.35 -6.81 -5.24
N PRO A 71 -20.96 -7.19 -4.02
CA PRO A 71 -19.99 -6.41 -3.26
C PRO A 71 -18.65 -6.39 -4.02
N LEU A 72 -17.98 -5.24 -4.01
CA LEU A 72 -16.66 -5.06 -4.62
C LEU A 72 -15.58 -5.89 -3.89
N ILE A 73 -15.88 -6.33 -2.66
CA ILE A 73 -15.02 -7.13 -1.79
C ILE A 73 -15.51 -8.57 -1.80
N ASP A 74 -14.66 -9.52 -2.19
CA ASP A 74 -14.93 -10.94 -2.05
C ASP A 74 -14.78 -11.37 -0.58
N TYR A 75 -15.89 -11.28 0.15
CA TYR A 75 -15.95 -11.66 1.56
C TYR A 75 -15.73 -13.17 1.78
N ARG A 76 -15.95 -14.03 0.78
CA ARG A 76 -15.75 -15.48 0.93
C ARG A 76 -14.26 -15.80 1.02
N TYR A 77 -13.44 -15.13 0.22
CA TYR A 77 -11.99 -15.25 0.31
C TYR A 77 -11.45 -14.64 1.63
N GLY A 78 -12.03 -13.51 2.07
CA GLY A 78 -11.65 -12.86 3.33
C GLY A 78 -11.86 -13.76 4.56
N VAL A 79 -12.97 -14.49 4.61
CA VAL A 79 -13.28 -15.43 5.72
C VAL A 79 -12.33 -16.64 5.72
N LEU A 80 -11.81 -17.05 4.56
CA LEU A 80 -10.82 -18.14 4.48
C LEU A 80 -9.42 -17.68 4.88
N VAL A 81 -9.01 -16.47 4.47
CA VAL A 81 -7.67 -15.94 4.72
C VAL A 81 -7.52 -15.38 6.15
N GLY A 82 -8.58 -14.83 6.73
CA GLY A 82 -8.60 -14.29 8.09
C GLY A 82 -7.99 -15.22 9.15
N PRO A 83 -8.50 -16.44 9.35
CA PRO A 83 -7.96 -17.36 10.35
C PRO A 83 -6.53 -17.81 10.05
N ALA A 84 -6.17 -18.00 8.78
CA ALA A 84 -4.80 -18.36 8.40
C ALA A 84 -3.79 -17.25 8.75
N MET A 85 -4.16 -15.99 8.55
CA MET A 85 -3.35 -14.83 8.93
C MET A 85 -3.21 -14.68 10.45
N LEU A 86 -4.31 -14.89 11.20
CA LEU A 86 -4.28 -14.86 12.67
C LEU A 86 -3.39 -15.97 13.24
N PHE A 87 -3.47 -17.18 12.67
CA PHE A 87 -2.61 -18.30 13.07
C PHE A 87 -1.13 -18.00 12.79
N GLY A 88 -0.81 -17.52 11.58
CA GLY A 88 0.57 -17.15 11.23
C GLY A 88 1.15 -16.04 12.12
N SER A 89 0.35 -15.01 12.41
CA SER A 89 0.76 -13.92 13.32
C SER A 89 0.99 -14.44 14.75
N GLY A 90 0.08 -15.27 15.27
CA GLY A 90 0.20 -15.85 16.61
C GLY A 90 1.47 -16.70 16.77
N VAL A 91 1.73 -17.60 15.81
CA VAL A 91 2.97 -18.41 15.78
C VAL A 91 4.20 -17.50 15.67
N GLY A 92 4.12 -16.47 14.81
CA GLY A 92 5.20 -15.50 14.61
C GLY A 92 5.58 -14.74 15.88
N VAL A 93 4.61 -14.32 16.71
CA VAL A 93 4.87 -13.61 17.97
C VAL A 93 5.53 -14.53 19.00
N VAL A 94 5.09 -15.79 19.11
CA VAL A 94 5.74 -16.78 19.99
C VAL A 94 7.17 -17.02 19.55
N LEU A 95 7.39 -17.15 18.23
CA LEU A 95 8.71 -17.34 17.65
C LEU A 95 9.62 -16.11 17.85
N GLN A 96 9.06 -14.91 17.78
CA GLN A 96 9.75 -13.66 18.08
C GLN A 96 10.17 -13.57 19.55
N ALA A 97 9.39 -14.12 20.48
CA ALA A 97 9.75 -14.16 21.91
C ALA A 97 10.84 -15.19 22.23
N LEU A 98 10.95 -16.26 21.43
CA LEU A 98 11.96 -17.31 21.58
C LEU A 98 13.32 -16.91 21.02
N PHE A 99 13.36 -16.06 19.98
CA PHE A 99 14.59 -15.66 19.31
C PHE A 99 15.23 -14.38 19.87
N PRO A 100 16.57 -14.28 19.86
CA PRO A 100 17.25 -13.06 20.29
C PRO A 100 17.03 -11.90 19.32
N SER A 101 16.99 -10.66 19.84
CA SER A 101 16.62 -9.46 19.08
C SER A 101 17.44 -9.24 17.80
N TRP A 102 18.74 -9.58 17.80
CA TRP A 102 19.61 -9.43 16.63
C TRP A 102 19.15 -10.30 15.45
N LEU A 103 18.64 -11.50 15.73
CA LEU A 103 18.17 -12.43 14.72
C LEU A 103 16.87 -11.92 14.08
N VAL A 104 15.97 -11.36 14.89
CA VAL A 104 14.73 -10.74 14.41
C VAL A 104 15.02 -9.54 13.51
N THR A 105 15.97 -8.68 13.91
CA THR A 105 16.39 -7.54 13.08
C THR A 105 17.05 -8.00 11.78
N ALA A 106 17.92 -9.02 11.82
CA ALA A 106 18.53 -9.58 10.61
C ALA A 106 17.49 -10.17 9.66
N LEU A 107 16.50 -10.90 10.18
CA LEU A 107 15.42 -11.50 9.40
C LEU A 107 14.52 -10.43 8.77
N LEU A 108 14.27 -9.33 9.49
CA LEU A 108 13.56 -8.17 8.97
C LEU A 108 14.30 -7.55 7.78
N VAL A 109 15.60 -7.28 7.91
CA VAL A 109 16.42 -6.70 6.83
C VAL A 109 16.47 -7.64 5.62
N LEU A 110 16.66 -8.95 5.85
CA LEU A 110 16.70 -9.96 4.80
C LEU A 110 15.38 -10.04 4.02
N THR A 111 14.25 -9.91 4.72
CA THR A 111 12.92 -9.93 4.09
C THR A 111 12.62 -8.61 3.37
N LEU A 112 13.13 -7.49 3.88
CA LEU A 112 12.90 -6.17 3.29
C LEU A 112 13.63 -6.01 1.95
N MET A 113 14.85 -6.54 1.81
CA MET A 113 15.64 -6.46 0.56
C MET A 113 14.88 -6.93 -0.70
N PRO A 114 14.34 -8.17 -0.77
CA PRO A 114 13.61 -8.62 -1.94
C PRO A 114 12.30 -7.86 -2.13
N ILE A 115 11.61 -7.45 -1.05
CA ILE A 115 10.38 -6.66 -1.14
C ILE A 115 10.68 -5.30 -1.79
N CYS A 116 11.75 -4.63 -1.35
CA CYS A 116 12.20 -3.38 -1.94
C CYS A 116 12.54 -3.56 -3.43
N ALA A 117 13.31 -4.60 -3.78
CA ALA A 117 13.67 -4.87 -5.17
C ALA A 117 12.43 -5.15 -6.04
N GLN A 118 11.48 -5.95 -5.57
CA GLN A 118 10.23 -6.23 -6.26
C GLN A 118 9.37 -4.97 -6.41
N THR A 119 9.32 -4.13 -5.38
CA THR A 119 8.56 -2.87 -5.39
C THR A 119 9.14 -1.91 -6.42
N VAL A 120 10.46 -1.71 -6.44
CA VAL A 120 11.13 -0.86 -7.44
C VAL A 120 10.89 -1.38 -8.86
N ARG A 121 11.00 -2.70 -9.07
CA ARG A 121 10.69 -3.31 -10.37
C ARG A 121 9.25 -3.06 -10.80
N ARG A 122 8.27 -3.28 -9.91
CA ARG A 122 6.85 -3.01 -10.18
C ARG A 122 6.61 -1.53 -10.51
N VAL A 123 7.23 -0.62 -9.78
CA VAL A 123 7.13 0.83 -10.05
C VAL A 123 7.69 1.18 -11.42
N ILE A 124 8.85 0.65 -11.81
CA ILE A 124 9.43 0.89 -13.14
C ILE A 124 8.51 0.33 -14.24
N LEU A 125 7.97 -0.87 -14.05
CA LEU A 125 7.03 -1.49 -15.00
C LEU A 125 5.74 -0.67 -15.13
N MET A 126 5.15 -0.24 -14.01
CA MET A 126 3.96 0.62 -14.01
C MET A 126 4.22 1.96 -14.71
N ARG A 127 5.38 2.60 -14.45
CA ARG A 127 5.72 3.87 -15.13
C ARG A 127 5.87 3.71 -16.64
N ARG A 128 6.41 2.57 -17.11
CA ARG A 128 6.50 2.28 -18.54
C ARG A 128 5.11 2.10 -19.15
N ALA A 129 4.26 1.28 -18.53
CA ALA A 129 2.88 1.07 -18.98
C ALA A 129 2.07 2.39 -18.99
N GLU A 130 2.25 3.24 -17.97
CA GLU A 130 1.59 4.54 -17.90
C GLU A 130 2.09 5.50 -18.99
N SER A 131 3.38 5.45 -19.34
CA SER A 131 3.94 6.30 -20.39
C SER A 131 3.40 5.96 -21.78
N GLU A 132 3.16 4.67 -22.06
CA GLU A 132 2.57 4.20 -23.32
C GLU A 132 1.07 4.55 -23.38
N ALA A 133 0.33 4.33 -22.29
CA ALA A 133 -1.08 4.72 -22.19
C ALA A 133 -1.27 6.25 -22.34
N ARG A 134 -0.36 7.06 -21.77
CA ARG A 134 -0.40 8.52 -21.93
C ARG A 134 -0.07 8.99 -23.35
N ARG A 135 0.69 8.22 -24.13
CA ARG A 135 0.95 8.54 -25.55
C ARG A 135 -0.26 8.20 -26.41
N ALA A 136 -0.84 7.00 -26.26
CA ALA A 136 -2.05 6.59 -26.95
C ALA A 136 -3.25 7.51 -26.65
N ALA A 137 -3.41 7.96 -25.39
CA ALA A 137 -4.46 8.90 -25.04
C ALA A 137 -4.28 10.29 -25.68
N ARG A 138 -3.04 10.77 -25.85
CA ARG A 138 -2.76 12.03 -26.55
C ARG A 138 -2.99 11.94 -28.04
N GLU A 139 -2.69 10.79 -28.65
CA GLU A 139 -2.95 10.54 -30.07
C GLU A 139 -4.45 10.47 -30.37
N LEU A 140 -5.23 9.82 -29.52
CA LEU A 140 -6.71 9.82 -29.62
C LEU A 140 -7.30 11.21 -29.39
N GLN A 141 -6.75 12.00 -28.45
CA GLN A 141 -7.17 13.39 -28.22
C GLN A 141 -6.81 14.31 -29.39
N ALA A 142 -5.62 14.16 -29.98
CA ALA A 142 -5.20 14.91 -31.15
C ALA A 142 -6.03 14.54 -32.40
N ALA A 143 -6.41 13.27 -32.56
CA ALA A 143 -7.32 12.83 -33.60
C ALA A 143 -8.74 13.40 -33.41
N HIS A 144 -9.26 13.39 -32.18
CA HIS A 144 -10.57 13.96 -31.86
C HIS A 144 -10.61 15.48 -32.04
N GLU A 145 -9.52 16.19 -31.71
CA GLU A 145 -9.40 17.63 -31.93
C GLU A 145 -9.22 18.00 -33.41
N ALA A 146 -8.59 17.12 -34.20
CA ALA A 146 -8.49 17.27 -35.66
C ALA A 146 -9.83 17.04 -36.37
N GLU A 147 -10.65 16.09 -35.92
CA GLU A 147 -12.01 15.90 -36.43
C GLU A 147 -12.93 17.07 -36.08
N LEU A 148 -12.82 17.64 -34.87
CA LEU A 148 -13.60 18.82 -34.48
C LEU A 148 -13.24 20.05 -35.35
N LYS A 149 -11.96 20.28 -35.62
CA LYS A 149 -11.48 21.37 -36.49
C LYS A 149 -11.82 21.18 -37.96
N ALA A 150 -11.97 19.93 -38.42
CA ALA A 150 -12.41 19.63 -39.79
C ALA A 150 -13.93 19.84 -39.97
N GLY A 151 -14.72 19.68 -38.90
CA GLY A 151 -16.16 19.97 -38.88
C GLY A 151 -16.48 21.47 -38.93
N ASP A 152 -15.72 22.31 -38.20
CA ASP A 152 -15.89 23.78 -38.19
C ASP A 152 -15.39 24.49 -39.46
N ALA A 153 -14.59 23.81 -40.30
CA ALA A 153 -14.07 24.39 -41.54
C ALA A 153 -15.01 24.21 -42.75
N HIS A 154 -16.14 23.52 -42.55
CA HIS A 154 -17.07 23.13 -43.61
C HIS A 154 -18.48 23.76 -43.48
N GLU A 155 -18.69 24.61 -42.48
CA GLU A 155 -19.87 25.50 -42.30
C GLU A 155 -19.51 26.95 -42.67
#